data_AF-A0A9P6BL58-F1
#
_entry.id   AF-A0A9P6BL58-F1
#
_cell.length_a   1.000
_cell.length_b   1.000
_cell.length_c   1.000
_cell.angle_alpha   90.00
_cell.angle_beta   90.00
_cell.angle_gamma   90.00
#
_symmetry.space_group_name_H-M   'P 1'
#
loop_
_entity.id
_entity.type
_entity.pdbx_description
1 polymer ?
#
loop_
_entity_poly.entity_id
_entity_poly.type
_entity_poly.pdbx_seq_one_letter_code
_entity_poly.pdbx_strand_id
1 'polypeptide(L)'
;MVSMINDTKITEVIPDAIDGRVYTPRTFDYEIGCSNIDISLTSGTGSLALGDTACARTKIITVGDFYYTEDGANVTKRSNDRWSISMPVEYIKDLGYVSELPMFTETTYNNSTCTLSNYMNGLLNESRDGSTSSPTTVATKCVYPSGDVVAMSLSTSRFMTTTASQFSNVSKIMFDEYDELFQTMDVALDTITGSNSTLFLEIKSENGTTNSLSCYKAPNPSINNTSFLSCIYFAAQSTILKIEAFEPVITSAQRGSQPLPDITTIMSFTHLVSIDKGFSAQISIAELRNHTLEAAHYLASLGQNLYVNWNRQEVTVMFETTDAEEGLEIPNWLIIFVPATAIISALLVGPTEYFLDARYTSSLYKSIALSMRLRMNSFAPMLMRSKVDPIEFEGIPVVPSGPQFEADPKSVATLKSENNSRTTLVNDKLFSDKLSFGNKMRF
;
A
#
# COMPACT_ATOMS: atom_id res chain seq x y z
N MET A 1 5.15 3.32 2.24
CA MET A 1 6.15 2.68 1.34
C MET A 1 7.61 2.86 1.78
N VAL A 2 8.06 4.10 2.05
CA VAL A 2 9.49 4.48 2.30
C VAL A 2 10.29 3.55 3.23
N SER A 3 9.70 3.02 4.30
CA SER A 3 10.39 2.17 5.29
C SER A 3 11.01 0.89 4.73
N MET A 4 10.51 0.37 3.59
CA MET A 4 11.01 -0.89 3.01
C MET A 4 12.39 -0.74 2.31
N ILE A 5 12.89 0.48 2.11
CA ILE A 5 14.21 0.73 1.51
C ILE A 5 15.35 0.48 2.51
N ASN A 6 15.10 0.56 3.83
CA ASN A 6 16.15 0.43 4.85
C ASN A 6 16.63 -1.02 5.09
N ASP A 7 15.80 -2.02 4.85
CA ASP A 7 15.90 -3.32 5.56
C ASP A 7 16.60 -4.44 4.76
N THR A 8 17.24 -4.13 3.62
CA THR A 8 18.00 -5.11 2.82
C THR A 8 19.38 -4.60 2.42
N LYS A 9 20.39 -4.95 3.23
CA LYS A 9 21.84 -4.88 2.95
C LYS A 9 22.30 -3.65 2.16
N ILE A 10 22.22 -2.48 2.78
CA ILE A 10 22.79 -1.23 2.25
C ILE A 10 24.28 -1.41 1.86
N THR A 11 25.03 -2.25 2.59
CA THR A 11 26.45 -2.56 2.34
C THR A 11 26.75 -3.43 1.12
N GLU A 12 25.76 -4.05 0.47
CA GLU A 12 25.95 -4.71 -0.85
C GLU A 12 25.56 -3.78 -2.02
N VAL A 13 24.98 -2.61 -1.74
CA VAL A 13 24.45 -1.67 -2.75
C VAL A 13 25.24 -0.34 -2.77
N ILE A 14 25.69 0.14 -1.62
CA ILE A 14 26.52 1.35 -1.47
C ILE A 14 27.98 0.93 -1.22
N PRO A 15 28.93 1.23 -2.13
CA PRO A 15 30.35 1.01 -1.91
C PRO A 15 30.86 1.72 -0.65
N ASP A 16 31.77 1.07 0.08
CA ASP A 16 32.40 1.57 1.31
C ASP A 16 31.43 2.01 2.43
N ALA A 17 30.19 1.50 2.42
CA ALA A 17 29.23 1.77 3.48
C ALA A 17 29.65 1.16 4.83
N ILE A 18 29.64 2.01 5.86
CA ILE A 18 29.92 1.69 7.26
C ILE A 18 28.71 0.96 7.89
N ASP A 19 28.95 -0.18 8.55
CA ASP A 19 27.94 -0.92 9.32
C ASP A 19 27.33 -0.06 10.44
N GLY A 20 26.04 -0.25 10.73
CA GLY A 20 25.30 0.49 11.78
C GLY A 20 24.88 1.93 11.40
N ARG A 21 25.36 2.45 10.27
CA ARG A 21 24.94 3.75 9.73
C ARG A 21 23.75 3.59 8.78
N VAL A 22 22.73 4.42 8.95
CA VAL A 22 21.56 4.48 8.06
C VAL A 22 21.84 5.50 6.96
N TYR A 23 21.60 5.09 5.70
CA TYR A 23 21.83 5.91 4.51
C TYR A 23 20.48 6.23 3.86
N THR A 24 19.99 7.45 4.05
CA THR A 24 18.73 7.91 3.45
C THR A 24 19.04 8.76 2.22
N PRO A 25 18.53 8.44 1.01
CA PRO A 25 18.69 9.30 -0.16
C PRO A 25 18.22 10.73 0.14
N ARG A 26 19.10 11.72 -0.06
CA ARG A 26 18.79 13.12 0.22
C ARG A 26 17.60 13.60 -0.61
N THR A 27 16.61 14.20 0.04
CA THR A 27 15.42 14.76 -0.60
C THR A 27 15.39 16.27 -0.45
N PHE A 28 14.61 16.92 -1.32
CA PHE A 28 14.47 18.36 -1.44
C PHE A 28 12.99 18.70 -1.59
N ASP A 29 12.57 19.84 -1.04
CA ASP A 29 11.35 20.52 -1.49
C ASP A 29 11.52 20.91 -2.97
N TYR A 30 10.44 20.91 -3.75
CA TYR A 30 10.48 21.25 -5.18
C TYR A 30 9.23 21.99 -5.64
N GLU A 31 9.39 22.86 -6.64
CA GLU A 31 8.27 23.53 -7.29
C GLU A 31 7.82 22.79 -8.57
N ILE A 32 6.51 22.58 -8.73
CA ILE A 32 5.92 22.07 -9.97
C ILE A 32 6.08 23.12 -11.08
N GLY A 33 6.75 22.75 -12.18
CA GLY A 33 6.98 23.59 -13.35
C GLY A 33 5.81 23.56 -14.34
N CYS A 34 5.11 22.43 -14.44
CA CYS A 34 3.93 22.29 -15.29
C CYS A 34 2.88 21.40 -14.60
N SER A 35 1.69 21.96 -14.36
CA SER A 35 0.57 21.28 -13.66
C SER A 35 -0.61 20.93 -14.57
N ASN A 36 -0.63 21.43 -15.81
CA ASN A 36 -1.61 21.07 -16.83
C ASN A 36 -0.91 20.23 -17.90
N ILE A 37 -1.37 18.98 -18.10
CA ILE A 37 -0.75 18.01 -19.00
C ILE A 37 -1.84 17.44 -19.92
N ASP A 38 -1.68 17.60 -21.24
CA ASP A 38 -2.62 17.07 -22.22
C ASP A 38 -2.33 15.58 -22.46
N ILE A 39 -3.37 14.79 -22.70
CA ILE A 39 -3.22 13.41 -23.18
C ILE A 39 -3.25 13.38 -24.70
N SER A 40 -2.43 12.49 -25.29
CA SER A 40 -2.70 11.94 -26.62
C SER A 40 -2.61 10.41 -26.63
N LEU A 41 -3.39 9.74 -27.47
CA LEU A 41 -3.09 8.37 -27.88
C LEU A 41 -2.13 8.39 -29.07
N THR A 42 -1.35 7.33 -29.27
CA THR A 42 -0.37 7.23 -30.36
C THR A 42 -0.24 5.79 -30.83
N SER A 43 -0.68 5.53 -32.06
CA SER A 43 -0.31 4.32 -32.81
C SER A 43 1.04 4.51 -33.52
N GLY A 44 1.51 3.48 -34.21
CA GLY A 44 2.70 3.59 -35.08
C GLY A 44 2.52 4.49 -36.32
N THR A 45 1.30 4.98 -36.59
CA THR A 45 0.98 5.79 -37.78
C THR A 45 0.58 7.24 -37.50
N GLY A 46 0.28 7.61 -36.26
CA GLY A 46 -0.27 8.93 -35.95
C GLY A 46 -0.36 9.26 -34.46
N SER A 47 -1.12 10.31 -34.12
CA SER A 47 -1.42 10.65 -32.74
C SER A 47 -2.77 11.36 -32.61
N LEU A 48 -3.61 10.87 -31.71
CA LEU A 48 -4.92 11.43 -31.39
C LEU A 48 -4.82 12.26 -30.12
N ALA A 49 -4.82 13.59 -30.24
CA ALA A 49 -4.85 14.49 -29.08
C ALA A 49 -6.25 14.52 -28.43
N LEU A 50 -6.28 14.55 -27.09
CA LEU A 50 -7.51 14.64 -26.29
C LEU A 50 -7.69 16.04 -25.65
N GLY A 51 -6.63 16.85 -25.67
CA GLY A 51 -6.57 18.26 -25.28
C GLY A 51 -5.39 18.98 -25.94
N ASP A 52 -5.49 20.32 -26.05
CA ASP A 52 -4.55 21.19 -26.78
C ASP A 52 -4.23 22.51 -26.03
N THR A 53 -4.18 22.47 -24.70
CA THR A 53 -4.00 23.68 -23.84
C THR A 53 -3.00 23.52 -22.69
N ALA A 54 -2.25 22.42 -22.67
CA ALA A 54 -1.28 22.12 -21.63
C ALA A 54 0.12 22.70 -21.89
N CYS A 55 0.95 22.71 -20.84
CA CYS A 55 2.38 23.02 -20.93
C CYS A 55 3.24 21.79 -21.25
N ALA A 56 2.68 20.58 -21.15
CA ALA A 56 3.31 19.32 -21.51
C ALA A 56 2.26 18.34 -22.06
N ARG A 57 2.71 17.26 -22.74
CA ARG A 57 1.81 16.24 -23.29
C ARG A 57 2.30 14.84 -22.92
N THR A 58 1.44 14.06 -22.29
CA THR A 58 1.67 12.63 -22.04
C THR A 58 0.97 11.80 -23.11
N LYS A 59 1.76 11.10 -23.92
CA LYS A 59 1.24 10.06 -24.82
C LYS A 59 0.98 8.80 -24.01
N ILE A 60 -0.15 8.15 -24.29
CA ILE A 60 -0.41 6.76 -23.91
C ILE A 60 -0.18 5.93 -25.18
N ILE A 61 0.71 4.95 -25.11
CA ILE A 61 0.99 4.03 -26.21
C ILE A 61 0.57 2.63 -25.78
N THR A 62 -0.53 2.15 -26.36
CA THR A 62 -0.96 0.76 -26.28
C THR A 62 -0.21 -0.04 -27.35
N VAL A 63 0.45 -1.13 -26.97
CA VAL A 63 1.06 -2.09 -27.92
C VAL A 63 0.51 -3.48 -27.59
N GLY A 64 0.44 -4.37 -28.57
CA GLY A 64 -0.02 -5.74 -28.39
C GLY A 64 0.00 -6.51 -29.71
N ASP A 65 -0.70 -7.64 -29.76
CA ASP A 65 -0.76 -8.52 -30.93
C ASP A 65 -1.67 -7.99 -32.06
N PHE A 66 -1.73 -6.66 -32.21
CA PHE A 66 -2.60 -5.95 -33.15
C PHE A 66 -2.07 -4.57 -33.53
N TYR A 67 -2.46 -4.11 -34.72
CA TYR A 67 -2.33 -2.72 -35.16
C TYR A 67 -3.67 -2.00 -35.07
N TYR A 68 -3.63 -0.67 -34.91
CA TYR A 68 -4.80 0.21 -34.92
C TYR A 68 -4.40 1.56 -35.54
N THR A 69 -5.37 2.32 -36.01
CA THR A 69 -5.16 3.63 -36.66
C THR A 69 -6.10 4.68 -36.08
N GLU A 70 -5.65 5.94 -36.03
CA GLU A 70 -6.44 7.07 -35.52
C GLU A 70 -7.62 7.42 -36.45
N ASP A 71 -7.47 7.22 -37.75
CA ASP A 71 -8.50 7.56 -38.76
C ASP A 71 -9.82 6.80 -38.59
N GLY A 72 -9.79 5.66 -37.90
CA GLY A 72 -10.98 4.87 -37.53
C GLY A 72 -11.50 5.12 -36.11
N ALA A 73 -10.90 6.02 -35.33
CA ALA A 73 -11.19 6.17 -33.91
C ALA A 73 -12.48 6.97 -33.65
N ASN A 74 -13.41 6.37 -32.91
CA ASN A 74 -14.57 7.08 -32.37
C ASN A 74 -14.26 7.56 -30.94
N VAL A 75 -14.29 8.88 -30.74
CA VAL A 75 -13.94 9.58 -29.49
C VAL A 75 -15.15 10.31 -28.94
N THR A 76 -15.64 9.87 -27.78
CA THR A 76 -16.74 10.51 -27.05
C THR A 76 -16.19 11.17 -25.80
N LYS A 77 -16.08 12.50 -25.80
CA LYS A 77 -15.74 13.27 -24.60
C LYS A 77 -16.93 13.24 -23.62
N ARG A 78 -16.72 12.73 -22.40
CA ARG A 78 -17.76 12.53 -21.36
C ARG A 78 -17.87 13.74 -20.43
N SER A 79 -16.73 14.31 -20.07
CA SER A 79 -16.58 15.54 -19.27
C SER A 79 -15.30 16.26 -19.70
N ASN A 80 -14.91 17.36 -19.06
CA ASN A 80 -13.72 18.13 -19.45
C ASN A 80 -12.41 17.30 -19.36
N ASP A 81 -12.40 16.40 -18.39
CA ASP A 81 -11.33 15.55 -17.86
C ASP A 81 -11.43 14.07 -18.30
N ARG A 82 -12.46 13.69 -19.07
CA ARG A 82 -12.78 12.27 -19.32
C ARG A 82 -13.25 11.97 -20.75
N TRP A 83 -12.74 10.87 -21.32
CA TRP A 83 -12.99 10.42 -22.69
C TRP A 83 -13.26 8.91 -22.76
N SER A 84 -14.26 8.51 -23.56
CA SER A 84 -14.47 7.14 -24.03
C SER A 84 -13.97 7.03 -25.47
N ILE A 85 -13.16 6.02 -25.76
CA ILE A 85 -12.52 5.85 -27.07
C ILE A 85 -12.71 4.42 -27.53
N SER A 86 -13.05 4.24 -28.82
CA SER A 86 -13.11 2.93 -29.48
C SER A 86 -12.39 3.00 -30.82
N MET A 87 -11.48 2.06 -31.07
CA MET A 87 -10.62 2.03 -32.26
C MET A 87 -10.68 0.64 -32.91
N PRO A 88 -10.90 0.52 -34.23
CA PRO A 88 -10.82 -0.76 -34.93
C PRO A 88 -9.38 -1.28 -34.92
N VAL A 89 -9.20 -2.60 -34.80
CA VAL A 89 -7.87 -3.22 -34.74
C VAL A 89 -7.70 -4.39 -35.71
N GLU A 90 -6.48 -4.61 -36.20
CA GLU A 90 -6.10 -5.73 -37.06
C GLU A 90 -5.07 -6.62 -36.35
N TYR A 91 -5.39 -7.89 -36.09
CA TYR A 91 -4.49 -8.81 -35.37
C TYR A 91 -3.27 -9.24 -36.19
N ILE A 92 -2.15 -9.39 -35.51
CA ILE A 92 -0.91 -10.01 -36.01
C ILE A 92 -1.09 -11.54 -35.90
N LYS A 93 -1.59 -12.17 -36.97
CA LYS A 93 -2.09 -13.56 -36.96
C LYS A 93 -1.04 -14.64 -36.67
N ASP A 94 0.25 -14.33 -36.83
CA ASP A 94 1.32 -15.33 -36.91
C ASP A 94 2.15 -15.48 -35.62
N LEU A 95 1.81 -14.78 -34.53
CA LEU A 95 2.60 -14.81 -33.29
C LEU A 95 2.50 -16.15 -32.53
N GLY A 96 1.38 -16.87 -32.64
CA GLY A 96 1.20 -18.23 -32.08
C GLY A 96 1.03 -18.31 -30.56
N TYR A 97 1.26 -17.21 -29.84
CA TYR A 97 0.89 -17.01 -28.44
C TYR A 97 -0.05 -15.79 -28.32
N VAL A 98 -0.46 -15.48 -27.10
CA VAL A 98 -1.16 -14.24 -26.74
C VAL A 98 -0.25 -13.48 -25.79
N SER A 99 0.00 -12.21 -26.09
CA SER A 99 0.65 -11.28 -25.18
C SER A 99 -0.35 -10.69 -24.18
N GLU A 100 0.11 -10.43 -22.96
CA GLU A 100 -0.50 -9.38 -22.14
C GLU A 100 -0.47 -8.05 -22.91
N LEU A 101 -1.26 -7.05 -22.50
CA LEU A 101 -1.23 -5.71 -23.10
C LEU A 101 -0.12 -4.85 -22.45
N PRO A 102 1.07 -4.69 -23.06
CA PRO A 102 2.03 -3.69 -22.62
C PRO A 102 1.51 -2.27 -22.89
N MET A 103 1.78 -1.39 -21.95
CA MET A 103 1.52 0.04 -22.10
C MET A 103 2.76 0.85 -21.73
N PHE A 104 2.95 1.93 -22.47
CA PHE A 104 4.04 2.87 -22.32
C PHE A 104 3.44 4.27 -22.15
N THR A 105 4.16 5.12 -21.43
CA THR A 105 3.83 6.54 -21.32
C THR A 105 5.04 7.36 -21.74
N GLU A 106 4.84 8.33 -22.63
CA GLU A 106 5.84 9.31 -23.06
C GLU A 106 5.38 10.71 -22.67
N THR A 107 6.03 11.35 -21.70
CA THR A 107 5.75 12.75 -21.35
C THR A 107 6.74 13.67 -22.04
N THR A 108 6.25 14.47 -22.98
CA THR A 108 7.04 15.49 -23.68
C THR A 108 6.83 16.87 -23.07
N TYR A 109 7.93 17.54 -22.72
CA TYR A 109 7.99 18.90 -22.17
C TYR A 109 9.25 19.60 -22.72
N ASN A 110 9.16 20.89 -23.10
CA ASN A 110 10.27 21.64 -23.70
C ASN A 110 11.02 20.88 -24.84
N ASN A 111 10.28 20.28 -25.77
CA ASN A 111 10.78 19.42 -26.85
C ASN A 111 11.63 18.20 -26.41
N SER A 112 11.61 17.87 -25.12
CA SER A 112 12.33 16.74 -24.52
C SER A 112 11.31 15.70 -24.03
N THR A 113 11.54 14.42 -24.32
CA THR A 113 10.61 13.33 -23.96
C THR A 113 11.17 12.50 -22.81
N CYS A 114 10.31 12.08 -21.89
CA CYS A 114 10.61 11.11 -20.86
C CYS A 114 9.69 9.90 -21.05
N THR A 115 10.24 8.69 -21.00
CA THR A 115 9.50 7.48 -21.34
C THR A 115 9.58 6.45 -20.24
N LEU A 116 8.41 5.92 -19.87
CA LEU A 116 8.27 4.87 -18.87
C LEU A 116 7.50 3.68 -19.46
N SER A 117 8.09 2.50 -19.37
CA SER A 117 7.51 1.24 -19.85
C SER A 117 7.21 0.29 -18.68
N ASN A 118 6.01 -0.30 -18.67
CA ASN A 118 5.71 -1.45 -17.81
C ASN A 118 5.87 -2.75 -18.62
N TYR A 119 7.13 -3.10 -18.89
CA TYR A 119 7.49 -4.20 -19.79
C TYR A 119 7.53 -5.55 -19.06
N MET A 120 6.37 -6.18 -18.91
CA MET A 120 6.26 -7.57 -18.46
C MET A 120 5.79 -8.47 -19.61
N ASN A 121 6.73 -9.22 -20.19
CA ASN A 121 6.41 -10.33 -21.08
C ASN A 121 6.21 -11.61 -20.25
N GLY A 122 5.12 -11.66 -19.49
CA GLY A 122 4.67 -12.90 -18.86
C GLY A 122 4.07 -13.86 -19.88
N LEU A 123 4.31 -15.16 -19.73
CA LEU A 123 3.39 -16.15 -20.27
C LEU A 123 2.12 -16.12 -19.42
N LEU A 124 0.96 -16.02 -20.07
CA LEU A 124 -0.33 -15.93 -19.39
C LEU A 124 -0.57 -17.12 -18.47
N ASN A 125 -0.62 -16.83 -17.17
CA ASN A 125 -1.09 -17.76 -16.14
C ASN A 125 -2.40 -17.20 -15.57
N GLU A 126 -3.53 -17.52 -16.22
CA GLU A 126 -4.86 -17.09 -15.76
C GLU A 126 -5.13 -17.62 -14.34
N SER A 127 -5.26 -16.72 -13.37
CA SER A 127 -5.71 -17.05 -12.02
C SER A 127 -7.22 -17.35 -11.99
N ARG A 128 -7.73 -17.93 -10.90
CA ARG A 128 -9.19 -18.19 -10.77
C ARG A 128 -10.01 -16.91 -10.64
N ASP A 129 -9.37 -15.82 -10.23
CA ASP A 129 -9.87 -14.45 -10.19
C ASP A 129 -9.73 -13.70 -11.53
N GLY A 130 -9.18 -14.33 -12.58
CA GLY A 130 -9.02 -13.74 -13.92
C GLY A 130 -7.82 -12.78 -14.05
N SER A 131 -7.05 -12.57 -12.99
CA SER A 131 -5.76 -11.85 -13.04
C SER A 131 -4.75 -12.63 -13.89
N THR A 132 -3.92 -11.91 -14.65
CA THR A 132 -2.83 -12.49 -15.45
C THR A 132 -1.45 -12.20 -14.86
N SER A 133 -1.33 -11.09 -14.12
CA SER A 133 -0.10 -10.65 -13.44
C SER A 133 -0.44 -9.95 -12.12
N SER A 134 0.36 -10.16 -11.07
CA SER A 134 0.34 -9.26 -9.90
C SER A 134 0.52 -7.80 -10.33
N PRO A 135 -0.17 -6.83 -9.71
CA PRO A 135 -0.03 -5.43 -10.09
C PRO A 135 1.42 -4.95 -9.93
N THR A 136 1.86 -4.05 -10.80
CA THR A 136 3.22 -3.49 -10.76
C THR A 136 3.22 -1.98 -10.89
N THR A 137 4.00 -1.31 -10.04
CA THR A 137 4.29 0.13 -10.13
C THR A 137 5.74 0.29 -10.58
N VAL A 138 5.93 0.81 -11.78
CA VAL A 138 7.24 1.25 -12.29
C VAL A 138 7.35 2.77 -12.17
N ALA A 139 8.56 3.28 -11.99
CA ALA A 139 8.83 4.71 -11.93
C ALA A 139 10.21 5.08 -12.50
N THR A 140 10.32 6.27 -13.07
CA THR A 140 11.54 6.82 -13.65
C THR A 140 11.63 8.33 -13.50
N LYS A 141 12.80 8.89 -13.77
CA LYS A 141 13.07 10.33 -13.66
C LYS A 141 14.04 10.76 -14.76
N CYS A 142 13.56 11.63 -15.66
CA CYS A 142 14.40 12.24 -16.66
C CYS A 142 14.94 13.59 -16.17
N VAL A 143 16.25 13.80 -16.34
CA VAL A 143 16.94 15.07 -16.05
C VAL A 143 17.53 15.55 -17.38
N TYR A 144 17.13 16.73 -17.84
CA TYR A 144 17.54 17.24 -19.14
C TYR A 144 18.72 18.22 -19.06
N PRO A 145 19.46 18.44 -20.18
CA PRO A 145 20.54 19.43 -20.23
C PRO A 145 20.11 20.89 -19.95
N SER A 146 18.81 21.20 -19.97
CA SER A 146 18.25 22.48 -19.53
C SER A 146 18.20 22.65 -18.00
N GLY A 147 18.29 21.55 -17.25
CA GLY A 147 17.98 21.48 -15.81
C GLY A 147 16.51 21.19 -15.50
N ASP A 148 15.65 21.07 -16.52
CA ASP A 148 14.27 20.60 -16.35
C ASP A 148 14.29 19.12 -15.90
N VAL A 149 13.41 18.74 -14.98
CA VAL A 149 13.27 17.36 -14.47
C VAL A 149 11.83 16.88 -14.61
N VAL A 150 11.65 15.65 -15.08
CA VAL A 150 10.35 14.99 -15.24
C VAL A 150 10.38 13.66 -14.49
N ALA A 151 9.66 13.59 -13.37
CA ALA A 151 9.42 12.36 -12.64
C ALA A 151 8.13 11.70 -13.14
N MET A 152 8.18 10.40 -13.44
CA MET A 152 7.04 9.62 -13.93
C MET A 152 6.87 8.35 -13.12
N SER A 153 5.62 7.94 -12.92
CA SER A 153 5.28 6.61 -12.42
C SER A 153 4.07 6.04 -13.17
N LEU A 154 3.99 4.71 -13.23
CA LEU A 154 2.97 3.96 -13.94
C LEU A 154 2.68 2.67 -13.16
N SER A 155 1.50 2.61 -12.55
CA SER A 155 0.93 1.39 -11.97
C SER A 155 0.02 0.69 -12.96
N THR A 156 0.16 -0.62 -13.09
CA THR A 156 -0.68 -1.46 -13.97
C THR A 156 -1.25 -2.66 -13.22
N SER A 157 -2.48 -3.03 -13.55
CA SER A 157 -3.14 -4.26 -13.10
C SER A 157 -3.81 -4.93 -14.31
N ARG A 158 -3.50 -6.20 -14.57
CA ARG A 158 -3.85 -6.91 -15.83
C ARG A 158 -4.76 -8.11 -15.56
N PHE A 159 -5.81 -8.25 -16.35
CA PHE A 159 -6.81 -9.31 -16.21
C PHE A 159 -7.44 -9.71 -17.54
N MET A 160 -8.04 -10.89 -17.56
CA MET A 160 -8.71 -11.47 -18.71
C MET A 160 -10.09 -12.02 -18.33
N THR A 161 -11.01 -12.01 -19.29
CA THR A 161 -12.32 -12.67 -19.17
C THR A 161 -12.63 -13.46 -20.43
N THR A 162 -13.40 -14.56 -20.33
CA THR A 162 -13.73 -15.36 -21.53
C THR A 162 -14.80 -14.73 -22.41
N THR A 163 -15.55 -13.74 -21.89
CA THR A 163 -16.63 -13.02 -22.60
C THR A 163 -16.82 -11.60 -22.06
N ALA A 164 -17.33 -10.69 -22.89
CA ALA A 164 -17.73 -9.34 -22.48
C ALA A 164 -18.68 -9.36 -21.26
N SER A 165 -19.69 -10.24 -21.27
CA SER A 165 -20.65 -10.41 -20.18
C SER A 165 -20.08 -10.95 -18.85
N GLN A 166 -18.79 -11.34 -18.81
CA GLN A 166 -18.08 -11.65 -17.57
C GLN A 166 -17.27 -10.47 -17.01
N PHE A 167 -17.06 -9.40 -17.78
CA PHE A 167 -16.26 -8.23 -17.39
C PHE A 167 -16.69 -7.68 -16.03
N SER A 168 -17.97 -7.29 -15.92
CA SER A 168 -18.60 -6.81 -14.68
C SER A 168 -18.37 -7.68 -13.44
N ASN A 169 -18.22 -9.00 -13.61
CA ASN A 169 -18.06 -9.95 -12.52
C ASN A 169 -16.58 -10.14 -12.16
N VAL A 170 -15.71 -10.35 -13.15
CA VAL A 170 -14.26 -10.51 -12.93
C VAL A 170 -13.65 -9.25 -12.33
N SER A 171 -14.01 -8.06 -12.84
CA SER A 171 -13.52 -6.80 -12.26
C SER A 171 -13.94 -6.60 -10.80
N LYS A 172 -15.12 -7.09 -10.38
CA LYS A 172 -15.59 -7.03 -8.98
C LYS A 172 -15.00 -8.12 -8.08
N ILE A 173 -14.36 -9.14 -8.65
CA ILE A 173 -13.55 -10.13 -7.93
C ILE A 173 -12.11 -9.61 -7.76
N MET A 174 -11.57 -8.94 -8.79
CA MET A 174 -10.20 -8.42 -8.79
C MET A 174 -10.03 -7.11 -8.01
N PHE A 175 -11.00 -6.20 -8.10
CA PHE A 175 -10.99 -4.89 -7.43
C PHE A 175 -12.11 -4.81 -6.38
N ASP A 176 -11.89 -4.05 -5.32
CA ASP A 176 -12.91 -3.71 -4.31
C ASP A 176 -13.81 -2.55 -4.78
N GLU A 177 -13.20 -1.60 -5.51
CA GLU A 177 -13.81 -0.44 -6.14
C GLU A 177 -14.30 -0.78 -7.56
N TYR A 178 -15.52 -0.35 -7.90
CA TYR A 178 -16.07 -0.48 -9.25
C TYR A 178 -16.44 0.90 -9.80
N ASP A 179 -15.43 1.65 -10.23
CA ASP A 179 -15.53 3.08 -10.53
C ASP A 179 -16.20 3.42 -11.87
N GLU A 180 -16.28 4.71 -12.18
CA GLU A 180 -16.96 5.25 -13.36
C GLU A 180 -16.36 4.77 -14.70
N LEU A 181 -15.08 4.40 -14.74
CA LEU A 181 -14.41 3.86 -15.92
C LEU A 181 -14.88 2.42 -16.17
N PHE A 182 -14.87 1.59 -15.11
CA PHE A 182 -15.34 0.21 -15.18
C PHE A 182 -16.82 0.12 -15.56
N GLN A 183 -17.68 0.96 -14.96
CA GLN A 183 -19.11 1.03 -15.29
C GLN A 183 -19.37 1.41 -16.76
N THR A 184 -18.53 2.25 -17.35
CA THR A 184 -18.72 2.71 -18.73
C THR A 184 -18.09 1.75 -19.74
N MET A 185 -17.01 1.07 -19.36
CA MET A 185 -16.45 -0.06 -20.11
C MET A 185 -17.46 -1.21 -20.19
N ASP A 186 -18.16 -1.56 -19.10
CA ASP A 186 -19.23 -2.58 -19.10
C ASP A 186 -20.27 -2.30 -20.20
N VAL A 187 -20.77 -1.06 -20.25
CA VAL A 187 -21.73 -0.58 -21.26
C VAL A 187 -21.13 -0.57 -22.68
N ALA A 188 -19.86 -0.21 -22.85
CA ALA A 188 -19.19 -0.27 -24.15
C ALA A 188 -19.04 -1.71 -24.65
N LEU A 189 -18.65 -2.63 -23.78
CA LEU A 189 -18.46 -4.05 -24.08
C LEU A 189 -19.79 -4.76 -24.41
N ASP A 190 -20.90 -4.38 -23.74
CA ASP A 190 -22.25 -4.86 -24.07
C ASP A 190 -22.70 -4.46 -25.49
N THR A 191 -22.17 -3.36 -26.06
CA THR A 191 -22.48 -2.95 -27.45
C THR A 191 -21.70 -3.70 -28.53
N ILE A 192 -20.86 -4.70 -28.18
CA ILE A 192 -20.07 -5.47 -29.16
C ILE A 192 -20.95 -6.50 -29.91
N THR A 193 -21.77 -6.00 -30.84
CA THR A 193 -22.58 -6.82 -31.75
C THR A 193 -21.80 -7.22 -33.01
N GLY A 194 -20.77 -8.07 -32.89
CA GLY A 194 -20.12 -8.64 -34.07
C GLY A 194 -18.73 -9.28 -33.93
N SER A 195 -18.14 -9.54 -35.10
CA SER A 195 -16.81 -10.10 -35.30
C SER A 195 -15.68 -9.06 -35.37
N ASN A 196 -16.00 -7.78 -35.45
CA ASN A 196 -15.02 -6.72 -35.65
C ASN A 196 -14.20 -6.52 -34.38
N SER A 197 -12.89 -6.65 -34.51
CA SER A 197 -11.93 -6.45 -33.43
C SER A 197 -11.86 -4.96 -33.09
N THR A 198 -11.94 -4.64 -31.80
CA THR A 198 -11.97 -3.24 -31.32
C THR A 198 -11.21 -3.15 -30.00
N LEU A 199 -10.37 -2.13 -29.89
CA LEU A 199 -9.76 -1.68 -28.65
C LEU A 199 -10.65 -0.58 -28.06
N PHE A 200 -11.01 -0.72 -26.80
CA PHE A 200 -11.76 0.27 -26.02
C PHE A 200 -10.82 0.87 -24.98
N LEU A 201 -10.88 2.19 -24.80
CA LEU A 201 -10.17 2.91 -23.73
C LEU A 201 -11.13 3.87 -23.03
N GLU A 202 -11.26 3.74 -21.71
CA GLU A 202 -11.93 4.68 -20.83
C GLU A 202 -10.86 5.45 -20.06
N ILE A 203 -10.73 6.76 -20.31
CA ILE A 203 -9.60 7.59 -19.84
C ILE A 203 -10.12 8.77 -19.02
N LYS A 204 -9.50 9.02 -17.86
CA LYS A 204 -9.70 10.21 -17.01
C LYS A 204 -8.36 10.86 -16.64
N SER A 205 -8.26 12.18 -16.73
CA SER A 205 -7.04 12.95 -16.42
C SER A 205 -7.33 14.11 -15.47
N GLU A 206 -6.69 14.11 -14.31
CA GLU A 206 -6.90 15.12 -13.27
C GLU A 206 -5.57 15.41 -12.55
N ASN A 207 -5.18 16.69 -12.43
CA ASN A 207 -3.99 17.14 -11.69
C ASN A 207 -2.65 16.46 -12.06
N GLY A 208 -2.49 16.06 -13.33
CA GLY A 208 -1.30 15.32 -13.81
C GLY A 208 -1.36 13.81 -13.59
N THR A 209 -2.39 13.30 -12.90
CA THR A 209 -2.71 11.87 -12.81
C THR A 209 -3.62 11.47 -13.97
N THR A 210 -3.19 10.47 -14.73
CA THR A 210 -3.96 9.85 -15.82
C THR A 210 -4.34 8.43 -15.45
N ASN A 211 -5.64 8.19 -15.30
CA ASN A 211 -6.22 6.88 -15.06
C ASN A 211 -6.85 6.36 -16.35
N SER A 212 -6.63 5.10 -16.70
CA SER A 212 -7.29 4.51 -17.85
C SER A 212 -7.50 3.02 -17.70
N LEU A 213 -8.66 2.57 -18.19
CA LEU A 213 -9.01 1.18 -18.37
C LEU A 213 -9.03 0.90 -19.88
N SER A 214 -8.12 0.05 -20.35
CA SER A 214 -8.05 -0.36 -21.75
C SER A 214 -8.39 -1.84 -21.87
N CYS A 215 -9.31 -2.19 -22.77
CA CYS A 215 -9.75 -3.56 -23.01
C CYS A 215 -9.78 -3.84 -24.52
N TYR A 216 -9.19 -4.95 -24.94
CA TYR A 216 -9.28 -5.43 -26.32
C TYR A 216 -9.76 -6.88 -26.36
N LYS A 217 -10.62 -7.17 -27.34
CA LYS A 217 -10.95 -8.56 -27.70
C LYS A 217 -9.75 -9.16 -28.41
N ALA A 218 -9.45 -10.43 -28.15
CA ALA A 218 -8.28 -11.11 -28.71
C ALA A 218 -8.61 -12.58 -29.07
N PRO A 219 -8.05 -13.12 -30.17
CA PRO A 219 -8.31 -14.49 -30.59
C PRO A 219 -7.55 -15.48 -29.70
N ASN A 220 -8.15 -16.64 -29.41
CA ASN A 220 -7.45 -17.72 -28.72
C ASN A 220 -6.80 -18.67 -29.75
N PRO A 221 -5.46 -18.68 -29.92
CA PRO A 221 -4.79 -19.57 -30.87
C PRO A 221 -4.85 -21.05 -30.46
N SER A 222 -5.07 -21.35 -29.17
CA SER A 222 -5.16 -22.72 -28.65
C SER A 222 -6.56 -23.33 -28.80
N ILE A 223 -7.61 -22.52 -28.98
CA ILE A 223 -9.00 -22.99 -29.10
C ILE A 223 -9.73 -22.21 -30.21
N ASN A 224 -9.76 -22.80 -31.40
CA ASN A 224 -10.44 -22.27 -32.59
C ASN A 224 -11.83 -21.70 -32.29
N ASN A 225 -12.12 -20.54 -32.88
CA ASN A 225 -13.37 -19.77 -32.74
C ASN A 225 -13.71 -19.29 -31.31
N THR A 226 -12.78 -19.33 -30.36
CA THR A 226 -12.92 -18.62 -29.08
C THR A 226 -12.07 -17.34 -29.04
N SER A 227 -12.53 -16.37 -28.25
CA SER A 227 -11.85 -15.09 -28.02
C SER A 227 -12.10 -14.67 -26.59
N PHE A 228 -11.05 -14.29 -25.88
CA PHE A 228 -11.14 -13.66 -24.57
C PHE A 228 -11.12 -12.14 -24.74
N LEU A 229 -11.46 -11.43 -23.68
CA LEU A 229 -11.21 -10.00 -23.51
C LEU A 229 -10.00 -9.86 -22.61
N SER A 230 -8.96 -9.17 -23.08
CA SER A 230 -7.79 -8.83 -22.27
C SER A 230 -7.86 -7.36 -21.91
N CYS A 231 -7.71 -7.06 -20.62
CA CYS A 231 -7.90 -5.76 -20.03
C CYS A 231 -6.71 -5.38 -19.15
N ILE A 232 -6.40 -4.09 -19.14
CA ILE A 232 -5.43 -3.47 -18.25
C ILE A 232 -6.07 -2.22 -17.65
N TYR A 233 -6.09 -2.17 -16.32
CA TYR A 233 -6.24 -0.92 -15.60
C TYR A 233 -4.85 -0.33 -15.39
N PHE A 234 -4.68 0.97 -15.66
CA PHE A 234 -3.47 1.68 -15.28
C PHE A 234 -3.75 3.05 -14.67
N ALA A 235 -2.83 3.48 -13.81
CA ALA A 235 -2.71 4.84 -13.32
C ALA A 235 -1.28 5.32 -13.61
N ALA A 236 -1.14 6.49 -14.22
CA ALA A 236 0.14 7.13 -14.51
C ALA A 236 0.17 8.53 -13.87
N GLN A 237 1.29 8.90 -13.26
CA GLN A 237 1.54 10.26 -12.79
C GLN A 237 2.73 10.83 -13.56
N SER A 238 2.62 12.08 -14.00
CA SER A 238 3.76 12.87 -14.49
C SER A 238 3.89 14.15 -13.68
N THR A 239 5.03 14.30 -13.00
CA THR A 239 5.36 15.46 -12.18
C THR A 239 6.56 16.15 -12.81
N ILE A 240 6.33 17.35 -13.36
CA ILE A 240 7.34 18.17 -14.03
C ILE A 240 7.81 19.24 -13.04
N LEU A 241 9.11 19.29 -12.78
CA LEU A 241 9.72 20.19 -11.80
C LEU A 241 10.29 21.44 -12.51
N LYS A 242 10.40 22.55 -11.77
CA LYS A 242 11.17 23.72 -12.22
C LYS A 242 12.67 23.45 -12.17
N ILE A 243 13.42 24.22 -12.95
CA ILE A 243 14.88 24.22 -12.92
C ILE A 243 15.37 24.79 -11.59
N GLU A 244 16.04 23.96 -10.79
CA GLU A 244 16.78 24.37 -9.61
C GLU A 244 18.28 24.50 -9.88
N ALA A 245 18.97 25.32 -9.08
CA ALA A 245 20.40 25.54 -9.23
C ALA A 245 21.18 24.24 -8.90
N PHE A 246 21.97 23.76 -9.85
CA PHE A 246 22.61 22.45 -9.71
C PHE A 246 23.60 22.38 -8.54
N GLU A 247 23.48 21.32 -7.73
CA GLU A 247 24.49 20.96 -6.73
C GLU A 247 25.85 20.76 -7.43
N PRO A 248 26.95 21.44 -7.02
CA PRO A 248 28.20 21.45 -7.77
C PRO A 248 28.82 20.06 -7.98
N VAL A 249 28.60 19.14 -7.04
CA VAL A 249 29.08 17.75 -7.12
C VAL A 249 28.36 16.99 -8.25
N ILE A 250 27.03 17.11 -8.33
CA ILE A 250 26.21 16.48 -9.39
C ILE A 250 26.54 17.10 -10.75
N THR A 251 26.66 18.43 -10.78
CA THR A 251 27.15 19.18 -11.95
C THR A 251 28.50 18.64 -12.43
N SER A 252 29.41 18.28 -11.52
CA SER A 252 30.73 17.74 -11.87
C SER A 252 30.66 16.31 -12.42
N ALA A 253 29.77 15.46 -11.90
CA ALA A 253 29.54 14.10 -12.38
C ALA A 253 28.88 14.08 -13.78
N GLN A 254 28.01 15.05 -14.08
CA GLN A 254 27.34 15.19 -15.38
C GLN A 254 28.25 15.68 -16.53
N ARG A 255 29.47 16.15 -16.26
CA ARG A 255 30.35 16.74 -17.30
C ARG A 255 30.79 15.71 -18.35
N GLY A 256 30.03 15.63 -19.44
CA GLY A 256 30.31 14.80 -20.62
C GLY A 256 29.28 13.71 -20.90
N SER A 257 28.22 13.60 -20.10
CA SER A 257 27.13 12.65 -20.35
C SER A 257 26.11 13.18 -21.35
N GLN A 258 25.56 12.28 -22.17
CA GLN A 258 24.39 12.54 -23.01
C GLN A 258 23.10 12.31 -22.23
N PRO A 259 21.93 12.81 -22.70
CA PRO A 259 20.64 12.47 -22.11
C PRO A 259 20.39 10.96 -22.07
N LEU A 260 19.46 10.56 -21.20
CA LEU A 260 19.05 9.16 -21.00
C LEU A 260 18.54 8.53 -22.32
N PRO A 261 18.69 7.20 -22.50
CA PRO A 261 18.10 6.50 -23.64
C PRO A 261 16.57 6.51 -23.57
N ASP A 262 15.91 6.31 -24.71
CA ASP A 262 14.47 6.54 -24.95
C ASP A 262 13.50 5.70 -24.09
N ILE A 263 13.98 4.76 -23.26
CA ILE A 263 13.19 4.04 -22.25
C ILE A 263 14.08 3.81 -21.03
N THR A 264 13.65 4.24 -19.84
CA THR A 264 14.33 3.92 -18.57
C THR A 264 13.33 3.63 -17.46
N THR A 265 13.63 2.64 -16.62
CA THR A 265 12.93 2.38 -15.36
C THR A 265 13.97 2.37 -14.24
N ILE A 266 13.82 3.29 -13.29
CA ILE A 266 14.73 3.47 -12.15
C ILE A 266 14.28 2.60 -10.97
N MET A 267 12.97 2.45 -10.82
CA MET A 267 12.33 1.85 -9.66
C MET A 267 11.17 0.98 -10.14
N SER A 268 11.03 -0.22 -9.58
CA SER A 268 9.98 -1.17 -9.94
C SER A 268 9.54 -1.94 -8.71
N PHE A 269 8.23 -1.93 -8.45
CA PHE A 269 7.59 -2.65 -7.35
C PHE A 269 6.56 -3.62 -7.91
N THR A 270 6.59 -4.87 -7.45
CA THR A 270 5.49 -5.84 -7.67
C THR A 270 4.68 -5.93 -6.40
N HIS A 271 3.39 -5.61 -6.49
CA HIS A 271 2.47 -5.68 -5.36
C HIS A 271 2.13 -7.14 -5.07
N LEU A 272 2.59 -7.65 -3.92
CA LEU A 272 2.36 -9.02 -3.50
C LEU A 272 0.95 -9.16 -2.91
N VAL A 273 0.00 -9.50 -3.78
CA VAL A 273 -1.39 -9.75 -3.40
C VAL A 273 -1.50 -11.08 -2.61
N SER A 274 -2.17 -11.04 -1.47
CA SER A 274 -2.47 -12.25 -0.68
C SER A 274 -3.36 -13.22 -1.46
N ILE A 275 -3.20 -14.53 -1.25
CA ILE A 275 -4.02 -15.57 -1.90
C ILE A 275 -4.69 -16.43 -0.84
N ASP A 276 -6.02 -16.38 -0.74
CA ASP A 276 -6.83 -17.26 0.10
C ASP A 276 -7.66 -18.22 -0.76
N LYS A 277 -7.63 -19.52 -0.45
CA LYS A 277 -8.31 -20.61 -1.18
C LYS A 277 -8.11 -20.65 -2.71
N GLY A 278 -7.09 -19.96 -3.22
CA GLY A 278 -6.78 -19.86 -4.65
C GLY A 278 -7.50 -18.72 -5.39
N PHE A 279 -7.98 -17.71 -4.68
CA PHE A 279 -8.32 -16.39 -5.21
C PHE A 279 -7.32 -15.37 -4.67
N SER A 280 -6.91 -14.39 -5.48
CA SER A 280 -6.23 -13.20 -4.98
C SER A 280 -7.17 -12.36 -4.11
N ALA A 281 -6.60 -11.61 -3.16
CA ALA A 281 -7.30 -10.54 -2.47
C ALA A 281 -7.63 -9.39 -3.44
N GLN A 282 -8.73 -8.70 -3.19
CA GLN A 282 -9.10 -7.52 -3.98
C GLN A 282 -8.03 -6.42 -3.89
N ILE A 283 -7.80 -5.75 -5.02
CA ILE A 283 -6.82 -4.68 -5.20
C ILE A 283 -7.55 -3.33 -5.14
N SER A 284 -7.13 -2.42 -4.27
CA SER A 284 -7.70 -1.07 -4.25
C SER A 284 -7.22 -0.21 -5.41
N ILE A 285 -8.19 0.39 -6.11
CA ILE A 285 -7.93 1.32 -7.21
C ILE A 285 -7.42 2.64 -6.64
N ALA A 286 -7.97 3.12 -5.53
CA ALA A 286 -7.49 4.27 -4.78
C ALA A 286 -6.08 4.05 -4.21
N GLU A 287 -5.76 2.84 -3.70
CA GLU A 287 -4.42 2.50 -3.22
C GLU A 287 -3.41 2.46 -4.38
N LEU A 288 -3.73 1.84 -5.52
CA LEU A 288 -2.89 1.91 -6.73
C LEU A 288 -2.67 3.35 -7.20
N ARG A 289 -3.70 4.21 -7.17
CA ARG A 289 -3.59 5.64 -7.48
C ARG A 289 -2.63 6.33 -6.51
N ASN A 290 -2.78 6.12 -5.21
CA ASN A 290 -1.90 6.71 -4.19
C ASN A 290 -0.45 6.20 -4.31
N HIS A 291 -0.23 4.91 -4.53
CA HIS A 291 1.10 4.33 -4.76
C HIS A 291 1.78 4.86 -6.03
N THR A 292 1.00 5.14 -7.08
CA THR A 292 1.49 5.84 -8.28
C THR A 292 1.97 7.26 -7.91
N LEU A 293 1.10 8.01 -7.23
CA LEU A 293 1.33 9.40 -6.84
C LEU A 293 2.54 9.55 -5.89
N GLU A 294 2.62 8.72 -4.85
CA GLU A 294 3.76 8.63 -3.92
C GLU A 294 5.08 8.33 -4.65
N ALA A 295 5.10 7.37 -5.58
CA ALA A 295 6.32 7.01 -6.31
C ALA A 295 6.83 8.17 -7.19
N ALA A 296 5.95 8.89 -7.88
CA ALA A 296 6.33 10.06 -8.67
C ALA A 296 6.77 11.24 -7.78
N HIS A 297 6.07 11.50 -6.67
CA HIS A 297 6.47 12.56 -5.73
C HIS A 297 7.79 12.24 -5.00
N TYR A 298 8.07 10.98 -4.71
CA TYR A 298 9.36 10.56 -4.16
C TYR A 298 10.50 10.78 -5.17
N LEU A 299 10.35 10.32 -6.42
CA LEU A 299 11.35 10.59 -7.45
C LEU A 299 11.51 12.10 -7.74
N ALA A 300 10.44 12.88 -7.66
CA ALA A 300 10.51 14.34 -7.71
C ALA A 300 11.27 14.94 -6.52
N SER A 301 11.05 14.48 -5.28
CA SER A 301 11.81 14.93 -4.11
C SER A 301 13.29 14.53 -4.15
N LEU A 302 13.67 13.51 -4.93
CA LEU A 302 15.07 13.22 -5.28
C LEU A 302 15.65 14.21 -6.32
N GLY A 303 14.94 15.30 -6.65
CA GLY A 303 15.36 16.48 -7.41
C GLY A 303 16.36 16.18 -8.52
N GLN A 304 17.58 16.69 -8.37
CA GLN A 304 18.74 16.30 -9.17
C GLN A 304 19.62 15.23 -8.49
N ASN A 305 19.39 14.96 -7.20
CA ASN A 305 20.20 14.08 -6.35
C ASN A 305 20.51 12.71 -6.97
N LEU A 306 19.46 12.02 -7.40
CA LEU A 306 19.57 10.78 -8.14
C LEU A 306 19.86 11.07 -9.62
N TYR A 307 21.00 10.60 -10.12
CA TYR A 307 21.45 10.75 -11.49
C TYR A 307 22.00 9.43 -12.05
N VAL A 308 21.71 9.09 -13.31
CA VAL A 308 22.10 7.83 -13.96
C VAL A 308 22.93 8.10 -15.22
N ASN A 309 24.16 7.61 -15.25
CA ASN A 309 25.13 7.83 -16.31
C ASN A 309 25.33 6.55 -17.13
N TRP A 310 24.42 6.28 -18.07
CA TRP A 310 24.41 5.06 -18.90
C TRP A 310 25.73 4.81 -19.65
N ASN A 311 26.40 5.87 -20.10
CA ASN A 311 27.70 5.78 -20.80
C ASN A 311 28.84 5.21 -19.94
N ARG A 312 28.66 5.15 -18.61
CA ARG A 312 29.61 4.54 -17.66
C ARG A 312 28.99 3.45 -16.79
N GLN A 313 27.68 3.20 -16.93
CA GLN A 313 26.89 2.32 -16.06
C GLN A 313 26.94 2.73 -14.57
N GLU A 314 27.15 4.02 -14.29
CA GLU A 314 27.21 4.59 -12.94
C GLU A 314 25.84 5.14 -12.52
N VAL A 315 25.46 4.94 -11.25
CA VAL A 315 24.35 5.67 -10.60
C VAL A 315 24.95 6.52 -9.49
N THR A 316 24.65 7.82 -9.49
CA THR A 316 25.05 8.78 -8.46
C THR A 316 23.85 9.14 -7.60
N VAL A 317 23.99 9.01 -6.27
CA VAL A 317 23.02 9.44 -5.26
C VAL A 317 23.80 9.98 -4.06
N MET A 318 23.44 11.15 -3.56
CA MET A 318 23.85 11.61 -2.23
C MET A 318 22.91 11.04 -1.18
N PHE A 319 23.49 10.54 -0.09
CA PHE A 319 22.77 10.08 1.08
C PHE A 319 23.02 11.03 2.23
N GLU A 320 21.96 11.36 2.97
CA GLU A 320 22.10 11.84 4.34
C GLU A 320 22.35 10.63 5.22
N THR A 321 23.37 10.72 6.07
CA THR A 321 23.80 9.61 6.93
C THR A 321 23.49 9.94 8.38
N THR A 322 22.63 9.13 9.00
CA THR A 322 22.50 9.11 10.46
C THR A 322 23.23 7.89 10.99
N ASP A 323 24.23 8.10 11.84
CA ASP A 323 24.71 7.05 12.72
C ASP A 323 23.56 6.64 13.64
N ALA A 324 23.28 5.33 13.73
CA ALA A 324 22.36 4.84 14.74
C ALA A 324 23.04 5.02 16.11
N GLU A 325 22.61 6.01 16.88
CA GLU A 325 22.97 6.09 18.30
C GLU A 325 22.60 4.74 18.94
N GLU A 326 23.56 4.10 19.62
CA GLU A 326 23.32 2.86 20.37
C GLU A 326 22.22 3.15 21.40
N GLY A 327 21.01 2.68 21.10
CA GLY A 327 19.75 3.22 21.65
C GLY A 327 19.57 2.96 23.14
N LEU A 328 20.30 3.72 23.95
CA LEU A 328 20.50 3.56 25.39
C LEU A 328 20.48 2.09 25.81
N GLU A 329 21.60 1.38 25.57
CA GLU A 329 21.81 0.01 26.09
C GLU A 329 21.28 -0.05 27.52
N ILE A 330 20.15 -0.73 27.73
CA ILE A 330 19.51 -0.80 29.05
C ILE A 330 20.55 -1.45 29.96
N PRO A 331 21.15 -0.73 30.94
CA PRO A 331 22.40 -1.18 31.50
C PRO A 331 22.24 -2.58 32.08
N ASN A 332 23.20 -3.48 31.83
CA ASN A 332 23.05 -4.90 32.19
C ASN A 332 22.72 -5.10 33.69
N TRP A 333 23.15 -4.18 34.57
CA TRP A 333 22.72 -4.16 35.97
C TRP A 333 21.20 -3.97 36.13
N LEU A 334 20.57 -3.09 35.35
CA LEU A 334 19.14 -2.75 35.39
C LEU A 334 18.28 -3.91 34.86
N ILE A 335 18.73 -4.54 33.75
CA ILE A 335 18.12 -5.78 33.20
C ILE A 335 18.09 -6.90 34.26
N ILE A 336 19.12 -7.00 35.11
CA ILE A 336 19.18 -8.00 36.19
C ILE A 336 18.40 -7.55 37.44
N PHE A 337 18.48 -6.26 37.80
CA PHE A 337 17.95 -5.75 39.08
C PHE A 337 16.42 -5.69 39.11
N VAL A 338 15.76 -5.39 38.00
CA VAL A 338 14.28 -5.37 37.91
C VAL A 338 13.66 -6.76 38.16
N PRO A 339 14.02 -7.83 37.44
CA PRO A 339 13.50 -9.17 37.74
C PRO A 339 13.97 -9.68 39.11
N ALA A 340 15.21 -9.38 39.55
CA ALA A 340 15.67 -9.77 40.88
C ALA A 340 14.82 -9.12 42.00
N THR A 341 14.55 -7.81 41.92
CA THR A 341 13.68 -7.13 42.89
C THR A 341 12.22 -7.56 42.80
N ALA A 342 11.71 -7.89 41.61
CA ALA A 342 10.38 -8.47 41.45
C ALA A 342 10.28 -9.87 42.12
N ILE A 343 11.28 -10.73 41.93
CA ILE A 343 11.37 -12.05 42.57
C ILE A 343 11.48 -11.91 44.09
N ILE A 344 12.35 -11.03 44.59
CA ILE A 344 12.49 -10.77 46.05
C ILE A 344 11.16 -10.23 46.62
N SER A 345 10.48 -9.34 45.89
CA SER A 345 9.17 -8.81 46.32
C SER A 345 8.11 -9.92 46.38
N ALA A 346 8.04 -10.80 45.38
CA ALA A 346 7.14 -11.96 45.40
C ALA A 346 7.47 -12.95 46.54
N LEU A 347 8.76 -13.17 46.81
CA LEU A 347 9.25 -14.00 47.93
C LEU A 347 9.04 -13.37 49.31
N LEU A 348 8.73 -12.07 49.40
CA LEU A 348 8.30 -11.40 50.63
C LEU A 348 6.77 -11.36 50.76
N VAL A 349 6.05 -11.13 49.65
CA VAL A 349 4.58 -11.12 49.60
C VAL A 349 3.99 -12.50 49.91
N GLY A 350 4.49 -13.57 49.28
CA GLY A 350 3.96 -14.93 49.49
C GLY A 350 3.95 -15.37 50.96
N PRO A 351 5.08 -15.29 51.68
CA PRO A 351 5.12 -15.58 53.11
C PRO A 351 4.31 -14.60 53.96
N THR A 352 4.24 -13.31 53.61
CA THR A 352 3.42 -12.37 54.39
C THR A 352 1.93 -12.63 54.22
N GLU A 353 1.42 -12.98 53.03
CA GLU A 353 0.03 -13.44 52.88
C GLU A 353 -0.24 -14.79 53.56
N TYR A 354 0.77 -15.69 53.65
CA TYR A 354 0.62 -16.99 54.31
C TYR A 354 0.66 -16.92 55.85
N PHE A 355 1.47 -16.01 56.42
CA PHE A 355 1.63 -15.86 57.87
C PHE A 355 0.79 -14.73 58.50
N LEU A 356 0.25 -13.79 57.72
CA LEU A 356 -0.74 -12.84 58.22
C LEU A 356 -2.09 -13.54 58.39
N ASP A 357 -2.43 -13.81 59.66
CA ASP A 357 -3.70 -14.37 60.12
C ASP A 357 -4.92 -13.77 59.37
N ALA A 358 -5.96 -14.59 59.17
CA ALA A 358 -7.18 -14.23 58.45
C ALA A 358 -8.00 -13.09 59.12
N ARG A 359 -7.51 -12.56 60.26
CA ARG A 359 -7.98 -11.33 60.91
C ARG A 359 -7.32 -10.05 60.38
N TYR A 360 -6.15 -10.13 59.74
CA TYR A 360 -5.50 -8.98 59.07
C TYR A 360 -6.01 -8.78 57.64
N THR A 361 -6.57 -9.81 57.01
CA THR A 361 -7.22 -9.69 55.69
C THR A 361 -8.54 -8.92 55.72
N SER A 362 -9.08 -8.60 56.91
CA SER A 362 -10.20 -7.68 57.14
C SER A 362 -9.78 -6.28 57.61
N SER A 363 -8.51 -5.88 57.43
CA SER A 363 -8.05 -4.54 57.77
C SER A 363 -8.89 -3.44 57.10
N LEU A 364 -9.05 -2.31 57.80
CA LEU A 364 -9.82 -1.16 57.32
C LEU A 364 -9.38 -0.74 55.91
N TYR A 365 -8.07 -0.74 55.67
CA TYR A 365 -7.44 -0.41 54.39
C TYR A 365 -7.86 -1.36 53.25
N LYS A 366 -8.02 -2.65 53.53
CA LYS A 366 -8.46 -3.64 52.53
C LYS A 366 -9.96 -3.51 52.21
N SER A 367 -10.79 -3.15 53.19
CA SER A 367 -12.20 -2.81 52.96
C SER A 367 -12.35 -1.52 52.14
N ILE A 368 -11.59 -0.47 52.48
CA ILE A 368 -11.54 0.79 51.72
C ILE A 368 -11.10 0.52 50.27
N ALA A 369 -9.99 -0.20 50.08
CA ALA A 369 -9.49 -0.55 48.74
C ALA A 369 -10.50 -1.37 47.92
N LEU A 370 -11.22 -2.32 48.54
CA LEU A 370 -12.28 -3.08 47.86
C LEU A 370 -13.47 -2.19 47.46
N SER A 371 -13.89 -1.25 48.32
CA SER A 371 -14.97 -0.31 47.99
C SER A 371 -14.60 0.65 46.85
N MET A 372 -13.33 1.08 46.78
CA MET A 372 -12.84 1.96 45.71
C MET A 372 -12.43 1.23 44.43
N ARG A 373 -12.15 -0.08 44.47
CA ARG A 373 -11.79 -0.88 43.29
C ARG A 373 -12.81 -0.79 42.14
N LEU A 374 -14.10 -0.69 42.45
CA LEU A 374 -15.16 -0.51 41.44
C LEU A 374 -15.14 0.86 40.73
N ARG A 375 -14.40 1.85 41.25
CA ARG A 375 -14.23 3.19 40.65
C ARG A 375 -12.83 3.46 40.09
N MET A 376 -11.81 2.69 40.50
CA MET A 376 -10.39 2.94 40.14
C MET A 376 -9.86 2.12 38.94
N ASN A 377 -10.70 1.35 38.25
CA ASN A 377 -10.30 0.49 37.11
C ASN A 377 -9.67 1.24 35.89
N SER A 378 -9.55 2.56 35.92
CA SER A 378 -9.07 3.40 34.80
C SER A 378 -7.89 4.33 35.11
N PHE A 379 -7.40 4.40 36.36
CA PHE A 379 -6.34 5.37 36.73
C PHE A 379 -5.27 4.81 37.67
N ALA A 380 -4.03 5.29 37.48
CA ALA A 380 -2.85 4.99 38.28
C ALA A 380 -3.01 5.50 39.75
N PRO A 381 -2.24 4.95 40.72
CA PRO A 381 -2.39 5.31 42.14
C PRO A 381 -2.03 6.77 42.41
N MET A 382 -3.05 7.59 42.69
CA MET A 382 -2.92 8.97 43.12
C MET A 382 -2.95 9.12 44.65
N LEU A 383 -2.35 10.20 45.16
CA LEU A 383 -2.45 10.62 46.56
C LEU A 383 -3.89 11.09 46.87
N MET A 384 -4.66 10.20 47.50
CA MET A 384 -6.03 10.48 47.92
C MET A 384 -6.11 11.40 49.14
N ARG A 385 -7.07 12.32 49.12
CA ARG A 385 -7.40 13.21 50.22
C ARG A 385 -8.36 12.53 51.19
N SER A 386 -7.93 12.41 52.44
CA SER A 386 -8.79 12.02 53.56
C SER A 386 -9.29 13.23 54.33
N LYS A 387 -10.50 13.12 54.88
CA LYS A 387 -10.93 13.87 56.06
C LYS A 387 -10.97 12.92 57.25
N VAL A 388 -10.70 13.46 58.43
CA VAL A 388 -10.58 12.68 59.67
C VAL A 388 -11.90 12.65 60.46
N ASP A 389 -12.77 13.64 60.29
CA ASP A 389 -14.07 13.72 60.97
C ASP A 389 -15.16 14.33 60.06
N PRO A 390 -16.17 13.54 59.62
CA PRO A 390 -16.18 12.07 59.65
C PRO A 390 -15.02 11.50 58.81
N ILE A 391 -14.64 10.24 59.06
CA ILE A 391 -13.60 9.56 58.27
C ILE A 391 -14.11 9.31 56.85
N GLU A 392 -13.66 10.15 55.92
CA GLU A 392 -13.99 10.12 54.49
C GLU A 392 -12.72 10.02 53.64
N PHE A 393 -12.77 9.24 52.56
CA PHE A 393 -11.76 9.28 51.49
C PHE A 393 -12.45 9.72 50.20
N GLU A 394 -12.01 10.82 49.59
CA GLU A 394 -12.64 11.44 48.40
C GLU A 394 -14.19 11.57 48.51
N GLY A 395 -14.68 11.91 49.71
CA GLY A 395 -16.11 12.07 50.01
C GLY A 395 -16.91 10.77 50.21
N ILE A 396 -16.24 9.62 50.32
CA ILE A 396 -16.88 8.34 50.67
C ILE A 396 -16.68 8.08 52.17
N PRO A 397 -17.74 8.05 53.00
CA PRO A 397 -17.62 7.79 54.44
C PRO A 397 -17.29 6.32 54.72
N VAL A 398 -16.29 6.08 55.57
CA VAL A 398 -15.79 4.74 55.93
C VAL A 398 -16.72 4.01 56.93
N VAL A 399 -17.55 4.75 57.66
CA VAL A 399 -18.53 4.21 58.61
C VAL A 399 -19.94 4.66 58.19
N PRO A 400 -20.88 3.74 57.85
CA PRO A 400 -22.23 4.11 57.45
C PRO A 400 -22.99 4.72 58.64
N SER A 401 -23.43 5.97 58.46
CA SER A 401 -24.00 6.79 59.53
C SER A 401 -25.53 6.70 59.57
N GLY A 402 -26.08 5.62 60.14
CA GLY A 402 -27.52 5.52 60.40
C GLY A 402 -28.03 4.13 60.84
N PRO A 403 -29.04 4.04 61.72
CA PRO A 403 -29.56 2.78 62.23
C PRO A 403 -30.61 2.15 61.28
N GLN A 404 -30.19 1.67 60.11
CA GLN A 404 -31.06 0.95 59.17
C GLN A 404 -30.40 -0.31 58.56
N PHE A 405 -29.87 -1.19 59.41
CA PHE A 405 -29.60 -2.59 59.05
C PHE A 405 -29.97 -3.54 60.20
N GLU A 406 -31.22 -3.47 60.64
CA GLU A 406 -31.85 -4.60 61.30
C GLU A 406 -32.05 -5.68 60.22
N ALA A 407 -31.29 -6.77 60.32
CA ALA A 407 -31.12 -7.70 59.19
C ALA A 407 -32.34 -8.61 59.01
N ASP A 408 -33.13 -8.42 57.95
CA ASP A 408 -34.13 -9.42 57.53
C ASP A 408 -33.38 -10.70 57.07
N PRO A 409 -33.51 -11.82 57.81
CA PRO A 409 -32.75 -13.04 57.52
C PRO A 409 -33.13 -13.70 56.20
N LYS A 410 -34.24 -13.30 55.55
CA LYS A 410 -34.66 -13.83 54.25
C LYS A 410 -33.77 -13.36 53.09
N SER A 411 -33.14 -12.20 53.22
CA SER A 411 -32.23 -11.64 52.19
C SER A 411 -30.96 -12.48 51.98
N VAL A 412 -30.49 -13.16 53.03
CA VAL A 412 -29.24 -13.94 53.02
C VAL A 412 -29.37 -15.26 52.24
N ALA A 413 -30.60 -15.75 52.03
CA ALA A 413 -30.84 -16.96 51.25
C ALA A 413 -30.51 -16.79 49.76
N THR A 414 -30.88 -15.65 49.16
CA THR A 414 -30.77 -15.41 47.72
C THR A 414 -29.32 -15.33 47.26
N LEU A 415 -28.47 -14.59 47.99
CA LEU A 415 -27.05 -14.42 47.65
C LEU A 415 -26.20 -15.68 47.82
N LYS A 416 -26.66 -16.68 48.59
CA LYS A 416 -26.02 -18.01 48.62
C LYS A 416 -26.37 -18.89 47.41
N SER A 417 -27.46 -18.63 46.70
CA SER A 417 -27.80 -19.35 45.47
C SER A 417 -26.86 -18.95 44.32
N GLU A 418 -26.64 -17.65 44.15
CA GLU A 418 -26.01 -17.11 42.93
C GLU A 418 -24.50 -17.46 42.82
N ASN A 419 -23.79 -17.49 43.95
CA ASN A 419 -22.38 -17.86 43.99
C ASN A 419 -22.13 -19.38 43.80
N ASN A 420 -23.08 -20.25 44.14
CA ASN A 420 -22.94 -21.68 43.89
C ASN A 420 -23.13 -22.02 42.41
N SER A 421 -24.00 -21.31 41.68
CA SER A 421 -24.21 -21.54 40.24
C SER A 421 -23.07 -21.04 39.34
N ARG A 422 -22.25 -20.08 39.80
CA ARG A 422 -21.09 -19.59 39.03
C ARG A 422 -19.83 -20.42 39.17
N THR A 423 -19.71 -21.21 40.24
CA THR A 423 -18.48 -21.96 40.54
C THR A 423 -18.40 -23.30 39.79
N THR A 424 -19.53 -23.87 39.37
CA THR A 424 -19.58 -25.11 38.57
C THR A 424 -19.34 -24.91 37.08
N LEU A 425 -19.58 -23.71 36.53
CA LEU A 425 -19.53 -23.46 35.08
C LEU A 425 -18.15 -23.12 34.50
N VAL A 426 -17.10 -23.03 35.34
CA VAL A 426 -15.73 -22.66 34.91
C VAL A 426 -14.79 -23.88 34.87
N ASN A 427 -15.01 -24.89 35.71
CA ASN A 427 -14.08 -26.03 35.82
C ASN A 427 -14.21 -27.05 34.67
N ASP A 428 -15.40 -27.22 34.09
CA ASP A 428 -15.65 -28.20 33.01
C ASP A 428 -15.09 -27.79 31.64
N LYS A 429 -14.35 -26.67 31.53
CA LYS A 429 -13.88 -26.14 30.24
C LYS A 429 -12.36 -25.92 30.09
N LEU A 430 -11.55 -26.33 31.08
CA LEU A 430 -10.08 -26.32 30.98
C LEU A 430 -9.40 -27.69 31.17
N PHE A 431 -10.19 -28.78 31.33
CA PHE A 431 -9.67 -30.14 31.50
C PHE A 431 -10.24 -31.13 30.45
N SER A 432 -10.11 -30.76 29.17
CA SER A 432 -10.11 -31.72 28.06
C SER A 432 -9.04 -31.35 27.02
N ASP A 433 -8.70 -32.30 26.17
CA ASP A 433 -7.97 -32.13 24.91
C ASP A 433 -6.50 -31.68 25.03
N LYS A 434 -5.74 -32.49 25.78
CA LYS A 434 -4.29 -32.68 25.58
C LYS A 434 -4.06 -34.04 24.92
N LEU A 435 -3.13 -34.13 23.95
CA LEU A 435 -2.79 -35.32 23.13
C LEU A 435 -3.89 -35.65 22.09
N SER A 436 -3.63 -36.11 20.86
CA SER A 436 -2.41 -36.55 20.14
C SER A 436 -2.69 -36.43 18.61
N PHE A 437 -1.79 -36.46 17.62
CA PHE A 437 -0.34 -36.70 17.45
C PHE A 437 0.06 -36.01 16.09
N GLY A 438 1.22 -36.10 15.43
CA GLY A 438 2.48 -36.82 15.64
C GLY A 438 3.29 -37.01 14.33
N ASN A 439 4.40 -36.26 14.19
CA ASN A 439 5.57 -36.44 13.29
C ASN A 439 5.42 -37.04 11.87
N LYS A 440 5.88 -36.27 10.86
CA LYS A 440 7.03 -36.68 10.01
C LYS A 440 7.61 -35.54 9.16
N MET A 441 8.88 -35.19 9.42
CA MET A 441 9.82 -34.70 8.42
C MET A 441 11.05 -35.63 8.42
N ARG A 442 11.74 -35.70 7.30
CA ARG A 442 13.11 -36.21 7.16
C ARG A 442 13.85 -35.31 6.16
N PHE A 443 15.16 -35.24 6.34
CA PHE A 443 16.11 -34.83 5.31
C PHE A 443 16.10 -35.83 4.14
#